data_AF-A0A0E3GQL8-F1
#
_entry.id   AF-A0A0E3GQL8-F1
#
_cell.length_a   1.000
_cell.length_b   1.000
_cell.length_c   1.000
_cell.angle_alpha   90.00
_cell.angle_beta   90.00
_cell.angle_gamma   90.00
#
_symmetry.space_group_name_H-M   'P 1'
#
loop_
_entity.id
_entity.type
_entity.pdbx_description
1 polymer ?
#
loop_
_entity_poly.entity_id
_entity_poly.type
_entity_poly.pdbx_seq_one_letter_code
_entity_poly.pdbx_strand_id
1 'polypeptide(L)'
;MDKRTSQELKNMLQEINYYKKLINASICPYEKIYLINTIAYKVTEILDDINMNENMEREVPIQSSNEFTIEELAEYDGSMGKPAYVAVNGIVYDLSFSSVWGGGTHFGLYAGRDLSKEFKSCHGNKVEMLKNLPVVGKIK
;
A
#
# COMPACT_ATOMS: atom_id res chain seq x y z
N MET A 1 16.70 -12.13 2.35
CA MET A 1 15.40 -12.43 2.97
C MET A 1 15.27 -13.95 2.95
N ASP A 2 14.90 -14.57 4.07
CA ASP A 2 14.78 -16.03 4.12
C ASP A 2 13.55 -16.48 3.30
N LYS A 3 13.65 -17.62 2.61
CA LYS A 3 12.54 -18.13 1.79
C LYS A 3 11.43 -18.62 2.72
N ARG A 4 10.19 -18.15 2.54
CA ARG A 4 9.05 -18.67 3.29
C ARG A 4 8.92 -20.18 3.10
N THR A 5 8.55 -20.85 4.17
CA THR A 5 8.30 -22.29 4.19
C THR A 5 7.08 -22.65 3.32
N SER A 6 7.02 -23.91 2.88
CA SER A 6 5.86 -24.43 2.13
C SER A 6 4.53 -24.27 2.90
N GLN A 7 4.58 -24.33 4.23
CA GLN A 7 3.39 -24.14 5.06
C GLN A 7 2.92 -22.68 5.07
N GLU A 8 3.84 -21.72 5.12
CA GLU A 8 3.51 -20.29 5.05
C GLU A 8 2.89 -19.94 3.70
N LEU A 9 3.43 -20.44 2.59
CA LEU A 9 2.85 -20.24 1.26
C LEU A 9 1.42 -20.82 1.16
N LYS A 10 1.17 -22.00 1.74
CA LYS A 10 -0.18 -22.58 1.81
C LYS A 10 -1.14 -21.69 2.60
N ASN A 11 -0.68 -21.13 3.72
CA ASN A 11 -1.49 -20.23 4.53
C ASN A 11 -1.86 -18.95 3.75
N MET A 12 -0.90 -18.36 3.03
CA MET A 12 -1.15 -17.18 2.19
C MET A 12 -2.14 -17.48 1.06
N LEU A 13 -2.05 -18.66 0.43
CA LEU A 13 -3.03 -19.09 -0.58
C LEU A 13 -4.43 -19.29 -0.01
N GLN A 14 -4.54 -19.84 1.22
CA GLN A 14 -5.82 -19.94 1.91
C GLN A 14 -6.43 -18.56 2.19
N GLU A 15 -5.60 -17.60 2.57
CA GLU A 15 -6.01 -16.21 2.80
C GLU A 15 -6.53 -15.56 1.52
N ILE A 16 -5.84 -15.73 0.38
CA ILE A 16 -6.31 -15.24 -0.93
C ILE A 16 -7.67 -15.84 -1.28
N ASN A 17 -7.86 -17.14 -1.06
CA ASN A 17 -9.15 -17.79 -1.32
C ASN A 17 -10.26 -17.28 -0.39
N TYR A 18 -9.92 -16.91 0.84
CA TYR A 18 -10.86 -16.25 1.75
C TYR A 18 -11.31 -14.89 1.20
N TYR A 19 -10.37 -14.02 0.79
CA TYR A 19 -10.73 -12.73 0.19
C TYR A 19 -11.55 -12.86 -1.10
N LYS A 20 -11.28 -13.88 -1.93
CA LYS A 20 -12.11 -14.17 -3.11
C LYS A 20 -13.57 -14.48 -2.74
N LYS A 21 -13.79 -15.23 -1.66
CA LYS A 21 -15.15 -15.50 -1.15
C LYS A 21 -15.82 -14.22 -0.66
N LEU A 22 -15.08 -13.35 0.04
CA LEU A 22 -15.61 -12.06 0.48
C LEU A 22 -15.99 -11.14 -0.69
N ILE A 23 -15.20 -11.10 -1.77
CA ILE A 23 -15.53 -10.31 -2.98
C ILE A 23 -16.86 -10.76 -3.57
N ASN A 24 -17.07 -12.07 -3.67
CA ASN A 24 -18.31 -12.64 -4.21
C ASN A 24 -19.52 -12.40 -3.29
N ALA A 25 -19.31 -12.33 -1.98
CA ALA A 25 -20.35 -12.09 -0.99
C ALA A 25 -20.67 -10.60 -0.80
N SER A 26 -19.71 -9.71 -1.06
CA SER A 26 -19.90 -8.27 -0.89
C SER A 26 -20.80 -7.68 -1.97
N ILE A 27 -21.65 -6.73 -1.58
CA ILE A 27 -22.45 -5.90 -2.49
C ILE A 27 -21.83 -4.49 -2.60
N CYS A 28 -20.98 -4.11 -1.65
CA CYS A 28 -20.37 -2.78 -1.59
C CYS A 28 -19.21 -2.66 -2.60
N PRO A 29 -19.26 -1.72 -3.54
CA PRO A 29 -18.21 -1.56 -4.55
C PRO A 29 -16.85 -1.18 -3.92
N TYR A 30 -16.85 -0.36 -2.86
CA TYR A 30 -15.62 0.02 -2.15
C TYR A 30 -14.94 -1.17 -1.47
N GLU A 31 -15.74 -2.02 -0.82
CA GLU A 31 -15.24 -3.23 -0.17
C GLU A 31 -14.69 -4.21 -1.20
N LYS A 32 -15.35 -4.38 -2.35
CA LYS A 32 -14.83 -5.19 -3.46
C LYS A 32 -13.49 -4.71 -3.95
N ILE A 33 -13.34 -3.40 -4.19
CA ILE A 33 -12.08 -2.84 -4.69
C ILE A 33 -10.97 -3.02 -3.65
N TYR A 34 -11.25 -2.75 -2.37
CA TYR A 34 -10.31 -3.00 -1.28
C TYR A 34 -9.84 -4.46 -1.25
N LEU A 35 -10.76 -5.42 -1.35
CA LEU A 35 -10.45 -6.85 -1.36
C LEU A 35 -9.68 -7.29 -2.61
N ILE A 36 -9.99 -6.74 -3.79
CA ILE A 36 -9.25 -7.00 -5.03
C ILE A 36 -7.80 -6.53 -4.90
N ASN A 37 -7.61 -5.29 -4.43
CA ASN A 37 -6.28 -4.73 -4.21
C ASN A 37 -5.51 -5.56 -3.17
N THR A 38 -6.17 -5.99 -2.10
CA THR A 38 -5.58 -6.83 -1.05
C THR A 38 -5.09 -8.17 -1.62
N ILE A 39 -5.87 -8.80 -2.50
CA ILE A 39 -5.45 -10.02 -3.19
C ILE A 39 -4.23 -9.75 -4.08
N ALA A 40 -4.23 -8.66 -4.85
CA ALA A 40 -3.12 -8.31 -5.74
C ALA A 40 -1.80 -8.17 -4.95
N TYR A 41 -1.82 -7.46 -3.82
CA TYR A 41 -0.66 -7.30 -2.95
C TYR A 41 -0.17 -8.65 -2.38
N LYS A 42 -1.08 -9.50 -1.92
CA LYS A 42 -0.71 -10.84 -1.40
C LYS A 42 -0.15 -11.74 -2.48
N VAL A 43 -0.64 -11.64 -3.71
CA VAL A 43 -0.08 -12.36 -4.85
C VAL A 43 1.34 -11.87 -5.14
N THR A 44 1.59 -10.56 -5.10
CA THR A 44 2.95 -10.03 -5.30
C THR A 44 3.92 -10.52 -4.21
N GLU A 45 3.50 -10.55 -2.94
CA GLU A 45 4.34 -11.12 -1.86
C GLU A 45 4.69 -12.60 -2.13
N ILE A 46 3.72 -13.42 -2.54
CA ILE A 46 3.95 -14.83 -2.86
C ILE A 46 4.94 -14.98 -4.03
N LEU A 47 4.80 -14.15 -5.07
CA LEU A 47 5.69 -14.20 -6.23
C LEU A 47 7.12 -13.84 -5.87
N ASP A 48 7.32 -12.85 -5.00
CA ASP A 48 8.64 -12.47 -4.49
C ASP A 48 9.28 -13.60 -3.67
N ASP A 49 8.49 -14.35 -2.89
CA ASP A 49 8.97 -15.51 -2.12
C ASP A 49 9.34 -16.72 -3.01
N ILE A 50 8.63 -16.92 -4.12
CA ILE A 50 8.87 -18.03 -5.06
C ILE A 50 10.10 -17.74 -5.94
N ASN A 51 10.33 -16.49 -6.35
CA ASN A 51 11.22 -16.17 -7.46
C ASN A 51 12.61 -15.64 -7.06
N MET A 52 13.42 -16.50 -6.42
CA MET A 52 14.89 -16.31 -6.40
C MET A 52 15.58 -17.26 -7.39
N ASN A 53 15.45 -17.00 -8.70
CA ASN A 53 16.59 -16.84 -9.64
C ASN A 53 16.16 -16.63 -11.10
N GLU A 54 16.80 -15.62 -11.69
CA GLU A 54 17.08 -15.36 -13.12
C GLU A 54 16.01 -14.71 -14.02
N ASN A 55 16.27 -13.42 -14.30
CA ASN A 55 16.01 -12.74 -15.57
C ASN A 55 14.54 -12.53 -15.97
N MET A 56 13.72 -12.06 -15.05
CA MET A 56 12.85 -10.95 -15.41
C MET A 56 13.57 -9.70 -14.92
N GLU A 57 14.17 -8.93 -15.83
CA GLU A 57 14.46 -7.54 -15.51
C GLU A 57 13.16 -6.96 -14.95
N ARG A 58 13.20 -6.68 -13.65
CA ARG A 58 12.09 -6.06 -12.96
C ARG A 58 11.97 -4.65 -13.51
N GLU A 59 11.18 -4.48 -14.57
CA GLU A 59 10.39 -3.27 -14.71
C GLU A 59 9.12 -3.44 -13.88
N VAL A 60 9.27 -3.62 -12.55
CA VAL A 60 8.41 -2.83 -11.68
C VAL A 60 9.03 -1.46 -11.81
N PRO A 61 8.34 -0.44 -12.36
CA PRO A 61 8.92 0.88 -12.34
C PRO A 61 9.15 1.23 -10.88
N ILE A 62 10.40 1.12 -10.42
CA ILE A 62 10.91 2.01 -9.40
C ILE A 62 10.98 3.36 -10.10
N GLN A 63 9.81 3.95 -10.39
CA GLN A 63 9.72 5.38 -10.61
C GLN A 63 9.80 6.03 -9.22
N SER A 64 10.98 5.92 -8.62
CA SER A 64 11.44 6.88 -7.62
C SER A 64 11.67 8.28 -8.23
N SER A 65 11.27 8.47 -9.51
CA SER A 65 11.18 9.73 -10.22
C SER A 65 9.75 10.29 -10.30
N ASN A 66 8.75 9.67 -9.66
CA ASN A 66 7.42 10.26 -9.63
C ASN A 66 7.43 11.46 -8.69
N GLU A 67 7.26 12.63 -9.30
CA GLU A 67 7.17 13.91 -8.62
C GLU A 67 5.73 14.38 -8.63
N PHE A 68 5.17 14.55 -7.44
CA PHE A 68 3.81 14.99 -7.22
C PHE A 68 3.82 16.47 -6.83
N THR A 69 3.01 17.27 -7.50
CA THR A 69 2.49 18.48 -6.88
C THR A 69 1.55 18.10 -5.72
N ILE A 70 1.22 19.06 -4.86
CA ILE A 70 0.22 18.86 -3.82
C ILE A 70 -1.16 18.55 -4.44
N GLU A 71 -1.47 19.17 -5.57
CA GLU A 71 -2.70 18.97 -6.32
C GLU A 71 -2.78 17.55 -6.91
N GLU A 72 -1.68 17.05 -7.50
CA GLU A 72 -1.61 15.67 -7.99
C GLU A 72 -1.70 14.67 -6.84
N LEU A 73 -1.08 14.95 -5.69
CA LEU A 73 -1.19 14.08 -4.51
C LEU A 73 -2.64 13.98 -4.03
N ALA A 74 -3.43 15.07 -4.10
CA ALA A 74 -4.82 15.09 -3.65
C ALA A 74 -5.73 14.10 -4.39
N GLU A 75 -5.36 13.67 -5.60
CA GLU A 75 -6.10 12.66 -6.34
C GLU A 75 -5.96 11.24 -5.75
N TYR A 76 -4.99 11.01 -4.86
CA TYR A 76 -4.70 9.72 -4.23
C TYR A 76 -5.22 9.67 -2.78
N ASP A 77 -6.51 9.93 -2.60
CA ASP A 77 -7.18 10.02 -1.31
C ASP A 77 -7.81 8.69 -0.82
N GLY A 78 -7.65 7.60 -1.58
CA GLY A 78 -8.29 6.32 -1.28
C GLY A 78 -9.76 6.23 -1.71
N SER A 79 -10.35 7.31 -2.24
CA SER A 79 -11.74 7.33 -2.69
C SER A 79 -11.92 6.66 -4.04
N MET A 80 -13.12 6.18 -4.33
CA MET A 80 -13.50 5.57 -5.62
C MET A 80 -12.55 4.45 -6.10
N GLY A 81 -11.86 3.78 -5.18
CA GLY A 81 -10.90 2.72 -5.51
C GLY A 81 -9.51 3.20 -5.93
N LYS A 82 -9.26 4.52 -5.87
CA LYS A 82 -7.92 5.07 -6.05
C LYS A 82 -7.01 4.67 -4.88
N PRO A 83 -5.69 4.65 -5.07
CA PRO A 83 -4.74 4.47 -3.98
C PRO A 83 -4.84 5.57 -2.92
N ALA A 84 -4.40 5.28 -1.70
CA ALA A 84 -4.33 6.23 -0.60
C ALA A 84 -2.87 6.61 -0.32
N TYR A 85 -2.45 7.81 -0.71
CA TYR A 85 -1.08 8.30 -0.56
C TYR A 85 -0.98 9.45 0.44
N VAL A 86 0.16 9.58 1.13
CA VAL A 86 0.48 10.78 1.92
C VAL A 86 1.91 11.19 1.70
N ALA A 87 2.20 12.48 1.79
CA ALA A 87 3.57 12.97 1.86
C ALA A 87 3.99 13.16 3.32
N VAL A 88 5.20 12.71 3.66
CA VAL A 88 5.88 13.02 4.92
C VAL A 88 7.32 13.41 4.61
N ASN A 89 7.70 14.62 5.01
CA ASN A 89 9.00 15.24 4.73
C ASN A 89 9.37 15.19 3.24
N GLY A 90 8.39 15.47 2.37
CA GLY A 90 8.56 15.49 0.91
C GLY A 90 8.65 14.11 0.25
N ILE A 91 8.50 13.01 0.99
CA ILE A 91 8.44 11.64 0.45
C ILE A 91 6.99 11.18 0.44
N VAL A 92 6.52 10.64 -0.69
CA VAL A 92 5.16 10.12 -0.86
C VAL A 92 5.14 8.63 -0.57
N TYR A 93 4.30 8.22 0.37
CA TYR A 93 4.12 6.84 0.83
C TYR A 93 2.75 6.32 0.43
N ASP A 94 2.70 5.05 0.00
CA ASP A 94 1.46 4.32 -0.22
C ASP A 94 0.95 3.70 1.08
N LEU A 95 -0.28 4.03 1.44
CA LEU A 95 -0.99 3.57 2.64
C LEU A 95 -2.15 2.64 2.31
N SER A 96 -2.38 2.30 1.03
CA SER A 96 -3.57 1.59 0.55
C SER A 96 -3.81 0.25 1.27
N PHE A 97 -2.75 -0.37 1.78
CA PHE A 97 -2.79 -1.65 2.50
C PHE A 97 -2.45 -1.54 3.98
N SER A 98 -2.30 -0.32 4.49
CA SER A 98 -2.07 -0.09 5.90
C SER A 98 -3.40 -0.20 6.66
N SER A 99 -3.50 -1.19 7.55
CA SER A 99 -4.72 -1.45 8.33
C SER A 99 -5.13 -0.27 9.20
N VAL A 100 -4.18 0.56 9.62
CA VAL A 100 -4.45 1.77 10.42
C VAL A 100 -4.93 2.96 9.57
N TRP A 101 -4.87 2.85 8.24
CA TRP A 101 -5.34 3.84 7.26
C TRP A 101 -6.57 3.35 6.47
N GLY A 102 -7.36 2.45 7.06
CA GLY A 102 -8.58 1.93 6.45
C GLY A 102 -9.50 3.06 5.94
N GLY A 103 -9.92 2.95 4.68
CA GLY A 103 -10.73 3.96 4.01
C GLY A 103 -10.01 5.28 3.70
N GLY A 104 -8.67 5.29 3.71
CA GLY A 104 -7.87 6.49 3.43
C GLY A 104 -7.83 7.48 4.60
N THR A 105 -8.14 7.04 5.82
CA THR A 105 -8.21 7.94 6.99
C THR A 105 -7.46 7.41 8.21
N HIS A 106 -6.94 8.32 9.04
CA HIS A 106 -6.29 7.99 10.30
C HIS A 106 -6.47 9.13 11.31
N PHE A 107 -7.22 8.90 12.40
CA PHE A 107 -7.49 9.91 13.44
C PHE A 107 -7.96 11.28 12.91
N GLY A 108 -8.87 11.29 11.93
CA GLY A 108 -9.39 12.52 11.33
C GLY A 108 -8.48 13.16 10.27
N LEU A 109 -7.34 12.52 9.98
CA LEU A 109 -6.51 12.83 8.83
C LEU A 109 -6.98 12.05 7.61
N TYR A 110 -6.70 12.60 6.43
CA TYR A 110 -7.10 12.05 5.15
C TYR A 110 -5.88 11.87 4.27
N ALA A 111 -5.86 10.79 3.49
CA ALA A 111 -4.93 10.59 2.40
C ALA A 111 -5.10 11.70 1.33
N GLY A 112 -4.14 11.76 0.40
CA GLY A 112 -4.00 12.80 -0.60
C GLY A 112 -3.40 14.10 -0.07
N ARG A 113 -2.63 14.05 1.02
CA ARG A 113 -2.10 15.26 1.69
C ARG A 113 -0.65 15.13 2.12
N ASP A 114 0.03 16.27 2.22
CA ASP A 114 1.26 16.38 3.00
C ASP A 114 0.89 16.48 4.49
N LEU A 115 1.28 15.45 5.24
CA LEU A 115 1.01 15.30 6.67
C LEU A 115 2.30 15.39 7.50
N SER A 116 3.32 16.07 6.99
CA SER A 116 4.62 16.22 7.68
C SER A 116 4.47 16.84 9.07
N LYS A 117 3.58 17.83 9.22
CA LYS A 117 3.37 18.54 10.50
C LYS A 117 2.68 17.64 11.52
N GLU A 118 1.63 16.96 11.09
CA GLU A 118 0.82 16.04 11.87
C GLU A 118 1.66 14.84 12.29
N PHE A 119 2.44 14.27 11.37
CA PHE A 119 3.38 13.19 11.66
C PHE A 119 4.43 13.62 12.69
N LYS A 120 5.01 14.82 12.54
CA LYS A 120 5.95 15.36 13.52
C LYS A 120 5.31 15.54 14.89
N SER A 121 4.08 16.06 14.95
CA SER A 121 3.36 16.29 16.20
C SER A 121 3.00 15.00 16.93
N CYS A 122 2.55 13.97 16.22
CA CYS A 122 2.08 12.72 16.83
C CYS A 122 3.20 11.71 17.07
N HIS A 123 4.20 11.66 16.19
CA HIS A 123 5.24 10.62 16.20
C HIS A 123 6.65 11.15 16.45
N GLY A 124 6.85 12.47 16.59
CA GLY A 124 8.17 13.04 16.86
C GLY A 124 9.19 12.75 15.76
N ASN A 125 8.73 12.60 14.51
CA ASN A 125 9.53 12.18 13.35
C ASN A 125 10.16 10.78 13.46
N LYS A 126 9.58 9.86 14.24
CA LYS A 126 10.01 8.44 14.29
C LYS A 126 9.77 7.74 12.94
N VAL A 127 10.75 7.84 12.04
CA VAL A 127 10.72 7.31 10.67
C VAL A 127 10.56 5.78 10.65
N GLU A 128 10.84 5.09 11.75
CA GLU A 128 10.60 3.66 11.90
C GLU A 128 9.14 3.28 11.61
N MET A 129 8.18 4.17 11.89
CA MET A 129 6.75 4.00 11.58
C MET A 129 6.47 3.97 10.07
N LEU A 130 7.36 4.53 9.25
CA LEU A 130 7.23 4.61 7.79
C LEU A 130 8.04 3.53 7.07
N LYS A 131 8.92 2.80 7.78
CA LYS A 131 9.94 1.94 7.19
C LYS A 131 9.38 0.82 6.30
N ASN A 132 8.19 0.33 6.62
CA ASN A 132 7.55 -0.77 5.89
C ASN A 132 6.50 -0.29 4.88
N LEU A 133 6.33 1.02 4.71
CA LEU A 133 5.40 1.58 3.73
C LEU A 133 6.11 1.70 2.38
N PRO A 134 5.46 1.31 1.27
CA PRO A 134 6.00 1.55 -0.06
C PRO A 134 6.20 3.04 -0.31
N VAL A 135 7.38 3.42 -0.82
CA VAL A 135 7.65 4.78 -1.31
C VAL A 135 7.29 4.83 -2.79
N VAL A 136 6.41 5.77 -3.16
CA VAL A 136 5.87 5.91 -4.52
C VAL A 136 6.29 7.20 -5.21
N GLY A 137 6.98 8.11 -4.51
CA GLY A 137 7.56 9.30 -5.12
C GLY A 137 7.95 10.37 -4.11
N LYS A 138 8.02 11.61 -4.58
CA LYS A 138 8.35 12.81 -3.79
C LYS A 138 7.47 13.99 -4.19
N ILE A 139 7.40 14.98 -3.30
CA ILE A 139 6.80 16.28 -3.64
C ILE A 139 7.80 17.10 -4.48
N LYS A 140 7.32 17.75 -5.55
CA LYS A 140 8.04 18.79 -6.31
C LYS A 140 7.55 20.19 -5.98
#